data_AF-A0A091KLX6-F1
#
_entry.id   AF-A0A091KLX6-F1
#
_cell.length_a   1.000
_cell.length_b   1.000
_cell.length_c   1.000
_cell.angle_alpha   90.00
_cell.angle_beta   90.00
_cell.angle_gamma   90.00
#
_symmetry.space_group_name_H-M   'P 1'
#
loop_
_entity.id
_entity.type
_entity.pdbx_description
1 polymer ?
#
loop_
_entity_poly.entity_id
_entity_poly.type
_entity_poly.pdbx_seq_one_letter_code
_entity_poly.pdbx_strand_id
1 'polypeptide(L)'
;YFVKVAWAWTFWLLLPFITLTAYQFAKSKLLYSPARRVVSVLRRLGTLLVGTAIWYCCTSLFLYIENLTGTCSAAGKVGEPRRLYATKQECRRDSGSWNGFDISGHCFLLSYCAMMIVEEVAVLEGLSIDQNSKLRVVINGLFVSLCFLAGIWVFMFLCTALYFHDFSQKLIGVVIGLSAWYGTYRVWYLKPISPGLPLPNVPLSSKKYSYSR
;
A
#
# COMPACT_ATOMS: atom_id res chain seq x y z
N TYR A 1 -15.80 9.19 -3.05
CA TYR A 1 -14.82 9.15 -4.16
C TYR A 1 -13.37 9.22 -3.68
N PHE A 2 -13.03 10.08 -2.71
CA PHE A 2 -11.66 10.24 -2.20
C PHE A 2 -10.93 8.93 -1.84
N VAL A 3 -11.59 8.01 -1.11
CA VAL A 3 -10.97 6.73 -0.71
C VAL A 3 -10.65 5.80 -1.90
N LYS A 4 -11.40 5.89 -3.00
CA LYS A 4 -11.17 5.05 -4.20
C LYS A 4 -9.82 5.32 -4.86
N VAL A 5 -9.31 6.54 -4.71
CA VAL A 5 -8.02 7.00 -5.24
C VAL A 5 -6.95 7.08 -4.15
N ALA A 6 -7.13 6.40 -3.01
CA ALA A 6 -6.19 6.42 -1.89
C ALA A 6 -4.77 6.00 -2.28
N TRP A 7 -4.64 5.01 -3.19
CA TRP A 7 -3.33 4.61 -3.73
C TRP A 7 -2.66 5.76 -4.48
N ALA A 8 -3.39 6.50 -5.31
CA ALA A 8 -2.84 7.59 -6.11
C ALA A 8 -2.31 8.74 -5.22
N TRP A 9 -3.04 9.10 -4.17
CA TRP A 9 -2.58 10.11 -3.20
C TRP A 9 -1.32 9.66 -2.45
N THR A 10 -1.28 8.39 -2.05
CA THR A 10 -0.14 7.79 -1.34
C THR A 10 1.09 7.75 -2.26
N PHE A 11 0.91 7.31 -3.50
CA PHE A 11 1.94 7.27 -4.53
C PHE A 11 2.50 8.68 -4.81
N TRP A 12 1.62 9.66 -5.00
CA TRP A 12 2.00 11.04 -5.34
C TRP A 12 2.90 11.69 -4.29
N LEU A 13 2.62 11.45 -2.99
CA LEU A 13 3.45 12.00 -1.91
C LEU A 13 4.70 11.16 -1.64
N LEU A 14 4.61 9.83 -1.73
CA LEU A 14 5.76 8.96 -1.48
C LEU A 14 6.82 9.05 -2.59
N LEU A 15 6.44 9.27 -3.84
CA LEU A 15 7.39 9.36 -4.96
C LEU A 15 8.47 10.43 -4.76
N PRO A 16 8.15 11.73 -4.53
CA PRO A 16 9.16 12.74 -4.27
C PRO A 16 9.86 12.51 -2.93
N PHE A 17 9.15 12.04 -1.91
CA PHE A 17 9.73 11.78 -0.59
C PHE A 17 10.82 10.70 -0.64
N ILE A 18 10.53 9.53 -1.23
CA ILE A 18 11.47 8.42 -1.39
C ILE A 18 12.63 8.85 -2.28
N THR A 19 12.36 9.57 -3.37
CA THR A 19 13.42 10.05 -4.28
C THR A 19 14.42 10.94 -3.53
N LEU A 20 13.93 11.94 -2.79
CA LEU A 20 14.77 12.88 -2.05
C LEU A 20 15.54 12.20 -0.91
N THR A 21 14.85 11.40 -0.08
CA THR A 21 15.46 10.72 1.06
C THR A 21 16.48 9.67 0.62
N ALA A 22 16.18 8.86 -0.40
CA ALA A 22 17.12 7.88 -0.94
C ALA A 22 18.33 8.56 -1.60
N TYR A 23 18.13 9.68 -2.28
CA TYR A 23 19.23 10.44 -2.89
C TYR A 23 20.14 11.05 -1.83
N GLN A 24 19.58 11.66 -0.77
CA GLN A 24 20.36 12.20 0.34
C GLN A 24 21.13 11.11 1.09
N PHE A 25 20.49 9.97 1.33
CA PHE A 25 21.13 8.83 1.96
C PHE A 25 22.27 8.25 1.09
N ALA A 26 22.09 8.21 -0.22
CA ALA A 26 23.15 7.78 -1.14
C ALA A 26 24.28 8.81 -1.26
N LYS A 27 23.99 10.11 -1.09
CA LYS A 27 24.98 11.20 -1.06
C LYS A 27 25.84 11.15 0.20
N SER A 28 25.25 10.88 1.37
CA SER A 28 25.98 10.82 2.64
C SER A 28 27.00 9.68 2.68
N LYS A 29 26.79 8.62 1.89
CA LYS A 29 27.79 7.57 1.67
C LYS A 29 28.84 8.02 0.67
N LEU A 30 29.95 8.58 1.17
CA LEU A 30 31.10 9.09 0.41
C LEU A 30 31.65 8.13 -0.68
N LEU A 31 31.39 6.82 -0.55
CA LEU A 31 31.86 5.76 -1.44
C LEU A 31 31.00 5.54 -2.71
N TYR A 32 29.84 6.20 -2.86
CA TYR A 32 28.94 5.95 -3.99
C TYR A 32 29.29 6.79 -5.22
N SER A 33 29.57 6.13 -6.35
CA SER A 33 29.67 6.79 -7.66
C SER A 33 28.31 7.37 -8.11
N PRO A 34 28.27 8.40 -8.98
CA PRO A 34 27.02 9.00 -9.44
C PRO A 34 26.01 7.98 -10.00
N ALA A 35 26.49 7.04 -10.81
CA ALA A 35 25.67 5.96 -11.37
C ALA A 35 25.07 5.05 -10.28
N ARG A 36 25.86 4.67 -9.26
CA ARG A 36 25.39 3.85 -8.14
C ARG A 36 24.33 4.56 -7.30
N ARG A 37 24.41 5.90 -7.18
CA ARG A 37 23.37 6.70 -6.48
C ARG A 37 22.03 6.60 -7.21
N VAL A 38 22.03 6.79 -8.53
CA VAL A 38 20.81 6.68 -9.35
C VAL A 38 20.23 5.27 -9.27
N VAL A 39 21.05 4.23 -9.40
CA VAL A 39 20.60 2.84 -9.27
C VAL A 39 19.99 2.58 -7.88
N SER A 40 20.59 3.11 -6.81
CA SER A 40 20.03 2.99 -5.45
C SER A 40 18.66 3.66 -5.33
N VAL A 41 18.48 4.85 -5.91
CA VAL A 41 17.20 5.57 -5.90
C VAL A 41 16.14 4.82 -6.70
N LEU A 42 16.48 4.37 -7.92
CA LEU A 42 15.57 3.58 -8.77
C LEU A 42 15.14 2.28 -8.07
N ARG A 43 16.08 1.61 -7.40
CA ARG A 43 15.80 0.42 -6.61
C ARG A 43 14.79 0.73 -5.49
N ARG A 44 14.96 1.84 -4.76
CA ARG A 44 14.01 2.27 -3.72
C ARG A 44 12.63 2.59 -4.32
N LEU A 45 12.57 3.30 -5.45
CA LEU A 45 11.32 3.58 -6.16
C LEU A 45 10.58 2.32 -6.59
N GLY A 46 11.29 1.18 -6.73
CA GLY A 46 10.68 -0.13 -6.92
C GLY A 46 9.63 -0.51 -5.86
N THR A 47 9.68 0.09 -4.65
CA THR A 47 8.64 -0.12 -3.63
C THR A 47 7.25 0.32 -4.11
N LEU A 48 7.18 1.42 -4.88
CA LEU A 48 5.92 1.93 -5.42
C LEU A 48 5.39 1.04 -6.54
N LEU A 49 6.27 0.45 -7.34
CA LEU A 49 5.90 -0.55 -8.34
C LEU A 49 5.30 -1.78 -7.66
N VAL A 50 5.98 -2.30 -6.63
CA VAL A 50 5.52 -3.45 -5.84
C VAL A 50 4.17 -3.13 -5.18
N GLY A 51 4.01 -1.96 -4.58
CA GLY A 51 2.74 -1.55 -3.98
C GLY A 51 1.60 -1.45 -4.98
N THR A 52 1.88 -0.96 -6.19
CA THR A 52 0.88 -0.91 -7.28
C THR A 52 0.48 -2.32 -7.71
N ALA A 53 1.44 -3.24 -7.84
CA ALA A 53 1.18 -4.63 -8.19
C ALA A 53 0.36 -5.36 -7.12
N ILE A 54 0.67 -5.16 -5.84
CA ILE A 54 -0.08 -5.72 -4.71
C ILE A 54 -1.51 -5.19 -4.71
N TRP A 55 -1.69 -3.87 -4.80
CA TRP A 55 -3.01 -3.25 -4.86
C TRP A 55 -3.86 -3.82 -6.02
N TYR A 56 -3.29 -3.87 -7.22
CA TYR A 56 -3.97 -4.42 -8.39
C TYR A 56 -4.33 -5.90 -8.18
N CYS A 57 -3.37 -6.74 -7.78
CA CYS A 57 -3.59 -8.16 -7.58
C CYS A 57 -4.65 -8.45 -6.51
N CYS A 58 -4.56 -7.80 -5.34
CA CYS A 58 -5.53 -7.99 -4.25
C CYS A 58 -6.93 -7.53 -4.64
N THR A 59 -7.07 -6.37 -5.29
CA THR A 59 -8.39 -5.87 -5.71
C THR A 59 -9.00 -6.73 -6.82
N SER A 60 -8.21 -7.23 -7.77
CA SER A 60 -8.64 -8.22 -8.76
C SER A 60 -9.09 -9.52 -8.10
N LEU A 61 -8.36 -10.00 -7.09
CA LEU A 61 -8.73 -11.20 -6.34
C LEU A 61 -10.05 -11.02 -5.58
N PHE A 62 -10.29 -9.85 -4.97
CA PHE A 62 -11.55 -9.59 -4.26
C PHE A 62 -12.76 -9.63 -5.21
N LEU A 63 -12.61 -9.04 -6.40
CA LEU A 63 -13.65 -9.10 -7.44
C LEU A 63 -13.88 -10.54 -7.93
N TYR A 64 -12.81 -11.33 -8.05
CA TYR A 64 -12.91 -12.73 -8.42
C TYR A 64 -13.67 -13.55 -7.36
N ILE A 65 -13.32 -13.39 -6.08
CA ILE A 65 -14.00 -14.06 -4.96
C ILE A 65 -15.48 -13.65 -4.89
N GLU A 66 -15.80 -12.36 -5.07
CA GLU A 66 -17.18 -11.89 -5.07
C GLU A 66 -18.00 -12.52 -6.21
N ASN A 67 -17.41 -12.65 -7.41
CA ASN A 67 -18.08 -13.29 -8.54
C ASN A 67 -18.28 -14.80 -8.33
N LEU A 68 -17.34 -15.48 -7.68
CA LEU A 68 -17.46 -16.91 -7.37
C LEU A 68 -18.50 -17.22 -6.29
N THR A 69 -18.56 -16.38 -5.26
CA THR A 69 -19.43 -16.61 -4.09
C THR A 69 -20.83 -16.04 -4.26
N GLY A 70 -21.01 -15.16 -5.23
CA GLY A 70 -22.23 -14.39 -5.37
C GLY A 70 -23.31 -15.06 -6.19
N THR A 71 -24.55 -14.70 -5.87
CA THR A 71 -25.74 -15.12 -6.61
C THR A 71 -26.57 -13.90 -6.96
N CYS A 72 -27.15 -13.92 -8.17
CA CYS A 72 -28.03 -12.84 -8.62
C CYS A 72 -29.47 -13.11 -8.19
N SER A 73 -30.01 -12.20 -7.39
CA SER A 73 -31.43 -12.09 -7.09
C SER A 73 -32.05 -11.07 -8.04
N ALA A 74 -32.34 -11.50 -9.27
CA ALA A 74 -33.13 -10.73 -10.22
C ALA A 74 -34.58 -11.20 -10.20
N ALA A 75 -35.55 -10.27 -10.24
CA ALA A 75 -36.94 -10.62 -10.50
C ALA A 75 -37.02 -11.23 -11.90
N GLY A 76 -37.35 -12.51 -12.01
CA GLY A 76 -37.48 -13.18 -13.30
C GLY A 76 -38.57 -12.50 -14.14
N LYS A 77 -38.29 -12.23 -15.41
CA LYS A 77 -39.33 -11.81 -16.35
C LYS A 77 -40.26 -12.99 -16.58
N VAL A 78 -41.58 -12.77 -16.45
CA VAL A 78 -42.60 -13.81 -16.66
C VAL A 78 -42.47 -14.36 -18.08
N GLY A 79 -42.19 -15.66 -18.22
CA GLY A 79 -42.09 -16.35 -19.51
C GLY A 79 -40.67 -16.56 -20.05
N GLU A 80 -39.62 -16.05 -19.41
CA GLU A 80 -38.23 -16.33 -19.79
C GLU A 80 -37.57 -17.35 -18.85
N PRO A 81 -36.68 -18.23 -19.37
CA PRO A 81 -35.91 -19.15 -18.53
C PRO A 81 -35.02 -18.37 -17.55
N ARG A 82 -34.84 -18.92 -16.34
CA ARG A 82 -34.03 -18.29 -15.27
C ARG A 82 -32.58 -18.12 -15.75
N ARG A 83 -32.20 -16.89 -16.09
CA ARG A 83 -30.85 -16.55 -16.56
C ARG A 83 -29.85 -16.72 -15.39
N LEU A 84 -28.84 -17.56 -15.59
CA LEU A 84 -27.70 -17.67 -14.69
C LEU A 84 -26.72 -16.54 -15.02
N TYR A 85 -26.44 -15.70 -14.04
CA TYR A 85 -25.50 -14.59 -14.16
C TYR A 85 -24.16 -15.03 -13.59
N ALA A 86 -23.08 -14.93 -14.38
CA ALA A 86 -21.75 -15.30 -13.93
C ALA A 86 -21.04 -14.15 -13.20
N THR A 87 -21.51 -12.90 -13.39
CA THR A 87 -20.87 -11.71 -12.81
C THR A 87 -21.87 -10.74 -12.18
N LYS A 88 -21.41 -10.01 -11.15
CA LYS A 88 -22.15 -8.91 -10.52
C LYS A 88 -22.59 -7.83 -11.51
N GLN A 89 -21.77 -7.56 -12.53
CA GLN A 89 -22.04 -6.53 -13.53
C GLN A 89 -23.21 -6.90 -14.44
N GLU A 90 -23.27 -8.14 -14.91
CA GLU A 90 -24.39 -8.64 -15.71
C GLU A 90 -25.69 -8.66 -14.90
N CYS A 91 -25.64 -9.10 -13.64
CA CYS A 91 -26.78 -9.08 -12.74
C CYS A 91 -27.36 -7.67 -12.55
N ARG A 92 -26.49 -6.68 -12.31
CA ARG A 92 -26.91 -5.28 -12.14
C ARG A 92 -27.47 -4.66 -13.42
N ARG A 93 -26.97 -5.08 -14.59
CA ARG A 93 -27.46 -4.61 -15.89
C ARG A 93 -28.93 -4.98 -16.10
N ASP A 94 -29.34 -6.13 -15.60
CA ASP A 94 -30.72 -6.63 -15.65
C ASP A 94 -31.51 -6.28 -14.38
N SER A 95 -31.11 -5.20 -13.67
CA SER A 95 -31.73 -4.68 -12.45
C SER A 95 -31.81 -5.69 -11.28
N GLY A 96 -30.98 -6.72 -11.31
CA GLY A 96 -30.85 -7.69 -10.23
C GLY A 96 -29.97 -7.20 -9.07
N SER A 97 -30.25 -7.71 -7.89
CA SER A 97 -29.42 -7.52 -6.70
C SER A 97 -28.41 -8.66 -6.58
N TRP A 98 -27.12 -8.35 -6.47
CA TRP A 98 -26.07 -9.35 -6.27
C TRP A 98 -25.82 -9.55 -4.79
N ASN A 99 -25.93 -10.79 -4.32
CA ASN A 99 -25.61 -11.17 -2.95
C ASN A 99 -24.43 -12.14 -2.96
N GLY A 100 -23.26 -11.67 -2.54
CA GLY A 100 -22.02 -12.43 -2.51
C GLY A 100 -21.08 -11.93 -1.42
N PHE A 101 -19.98 -12.64 -1.20
CA PHE A 101 -19.01 -12.27 -0.19
C PHE A 101 -18.09 -11.16 -0.71
N ASP A 102 -18.36 -9.91 -0.32
CA ASP A 102 -17.62 -8.72 -0.76
C ASP A 102 -16.54 -8.34 0.27
N ILE A 103 -15.29 -8.71 0.02
CA ILE A 103 -14.17 -8.32 0.89
C ILE A 103 -13.97 -6.81 0.77
N SER A 104 -13.90 -6.10 1.90
CA SER A 104 -13.76 -4.65 1.89
C SER A 104 -12.38 -4.21 1.35
N GLY A 105 -12.34 -3.91 0.06
CA GLY A 105 -11.18 -3.34 -0.62
C GLY A 105 -10.74 -1.99 -0.03
N HIS A 106 -11.67 -1.23 0.55
CA HIS A 106 -11.36 0.03 1.23
C HIS A 106 -10.59 -0.21 2.53
N CYS A 107 -10.99 -1.18 3.35
CA CYS A 107 -10.27 -1.54 4.58
C CYS A 107 -8.87 -2.07 4.28
N PHE A 108 -8.74 -2.92 3.25
CA PHE A 108 -7.44 -3.36 2.72
C PHE A 108 -6.56 -2.18 2.31
N LEU A 109 -7.06 -1.33 1.42
CA LEU A 109 -6.24 -0.27 0.82
C LEU A 109 -5.82 0.78 1.85
N LEU A 110 -6.72 1.17 2.75
CA LEU A 110 -6.43 2.17 3.78
C LEU A 110 -5.40 1.67 4.79
N SER A 111 -5.55 0.44 5.28
CA SER A 111 -4.59 -0.16 6.22
C SER A 111 -3.21 -0.36 5.56
N TYR A 112 -3.19 -0.85 4.31
CA TYR A 112 -1.95 -1.05 3.56
C TYR A 112 -1.20 0.28 3.31
N CYS A 113 -1.90 1.31 2.82
CA CYS A 113 -1.30 2.62 2.57
C CYS A 113 -0.78 3.27 3.86
N ALA A 114 -1.54 3.20 4.96
CA ALA A 114 -1.12 3.76 6.25
C ALA A 114 0.19 3.13 6.75
N MET A 115 0.29 1.79 6.71
CA MET A 115 1.49 1.09 7.14
C MET A 115 2.68 1.35 6.21
N MET A 116 2.46 1.43 4.89
CA MET A 116 3.50 1.80 3.94
C MET A 116 4.05 3.21 4.21
N ILE A 117 3.18 4.18 4.50
CA ILE A 117 3.61 5.54 4.86
C ILE A 117 4.47 5.51 6.12
N VAL A 118 4.02 4.83 7.18
CA VAL A 118 4.73 4.74 8.47
C VAL A 118 6.15 4.16 8.29
N GLU A 119 6.29 3.11 7.48
CA GLU A 119 7.62 2.53 7.20
C GLU A 119 8.51 3.48 6.40
N GLU A 120 8.00 4.09 5.34
CA GLU A 120 8.83 4.95 4.49
C GLU A 120 9.27 6.21 5.23
N VAL A 121 8.45 6.80 6.10
CA VAL A 121 8.84 7.99 6.88
C VAL A 121 9.87 7.70 7.97
N ALA A 122 10.02 6.46 8.42
CA ALA A 122 10.99 6.07 9.44
C ALA A 122 12.45 6.32 9.02
N VAL A 123 12.71 6.48 7.72
CA VAL A 123 14.03 6.83 7.18
C VAL A 123 14.60 8.14 7.75
N LEU A 124 13.74 9.05 8.18
CA LEU A 124 14.14 10.36 8.69
C LEU A 124 14.92 10.28 10.01
N GLU A 125 14.69 9.24 10.83
CA GLU A 125 15.44 9.03 12.08
C GLU A 125 16.94 8.81 11.83
N GLY A 126 17.29 8.20 10.70
CA GLY A 126 18.67 7.87 10.34
C GLY A 126 19.31 8.84 9.34
N LEU A 127 18.58 9.84 8.87
CA LEU A 127 19.04 10.78 7.85
C LEU A 127 19.71 12.00 8.48
N SER A 128 21.02 12.11 8.29
CA SER A 128 21.74 13.37 8.49
C SER A 128 21.42 14.31 7.33
N ILE A 129 20.36 15.10 7.46
CA ILE A 129 20.00 16.11 6.45
C ILE A 129 21.09 17.19 6.46
N ASP A 130 21.82 17.27 5.34
CA ASP A 130 22.82 18.29 5.02
C ASP A 130 22.29 19.69 5.38
N GLN A 131 23.17 20.65 5.69
CA GLN A 131 22.78 21.99 6.19
C GLN A 131 21.99 22.84 5.17
N ASN A 132 21.66 22.31 4.00
CA ASN A 132 20.82 22.99 3.01
C ASN A 132 19.39 23.20 3.57
N SER A 133 19.14 24.42 4.02
CA SER A 133 17.89 24.86 4.64
C SER A 133 16.68 24.65 3.73
N LYS A 134 16.81 24.88 2.42
CA LYS A 134 15.71 24.72 1.46
C LYS A 134 15.29 23.25 1.35
N LEU A 135 16.25 22.34 1.21
CA LEU A 135 15.95 20.91 1.09
C LEU A 135 15.33 20.36 2.37
N ARG A 136 15.84 20.77 3.53
CA ARG A 136 15.28 20.39 4.83
C ARG A 136 13.81 20.80 4.96
N VAL A 137 13.46 22.02 4.54
CA VAL A 137 12.07 22.50 4.52
C VAL A 137 11.20 21.63 3.60
N VAL A 138 11.69 21.27 2.40
CA VAL A 138 10.94 20.42 1.47
C VAL A 138 10.69 19.02 2.04
N ILE A 139 11.73 18.36 2.58
CA ILE A 139 11.60 17.01 3.16
C ILE A 139 10.65 17.02 4.36
N ASN A 140 10.77 18.02 5.24
CA ASN A 140 9.88 18.15 6.39
C ASN A 140 8.43 18.45 5.97
N GLY A 141 8.23 19.27 4.93
CA GLY A 141 6.91 19.51 4.37
C GLY A 141 6.27 18.24 3.81
N LEU A 142 7.04 17.42 3.10
CA LEU A 142 6.58 16.12 2.60
C LEU A 142 6.28 15.14 3.75
N PHE A 143 7.12 15.11 4.78
CA PHE A 143 6.89 14.30 5.99
C PHE A 143 5.57 14.67 6.68
N VAL A 144 5.35 15.96 6.95
CA VAL A 144 4.11 16.43 7.57
C VAL A 144 2.90 16.10 6.70
N SER A 145 3.01 16.26 5.38
CA SER A 145 1.95 15.92 4.44
C SER A 145 1.63 14.42 4.43
N LEU A 146 2.66 13.56 4.51
CA LEU A 146 2.51 12.11 4.60
C LEU A 146 1.87 11.68 5.92
N CYS A 147 2.30 12.25 7.05
CA CYS A 147 1.70 12.01 8.36
C CYS A 147 0.22 12.43 8.39
N PHE A 148 -0.09 13.59 7.81
CA PHE A 148 -1.46 14.07 7.67
C PHE A 148 -2.31 13.12 6.81
N LEU A 149 -1.76 12.66 5.67
CA LEU A 149 -2.42 11.69 4.80
C LEU A 149 -2.67 10.35 5.51
N ALA A 150 -1.69 9.85 6.27
CA ALA A 150 -1.85 8.65 7.09
C ALA A 150 -2.95 8.83 8.16
N GLY A 151 -3.01 9.99 8.80
CA GLY A 151 -4.09 10.36 9.71
C GLY A 151 -5.47 10.32 9.05
N ILE A 152 -5.59 10.84 7.82
CA ILE A 152 -6.82 10.74 7.03
C ILE A 152 -7.17 9.27 6.75
N TRP A 153 -6.20 8.42 6.42
CA TRP A 153 -6.44 6.99 6.19
C TRP A 153 -6.95 6.27 7.42
N VAL A 154 -6.37 6.53 8.59
CA VAL A 154 -6.85 5.97 9.85
C VAL A 154 -8.27 6.46 10.17
N PHE A 155 -8.54 7.75 9.98
CA PHE A 155 -9.88 8.31 10.20
C PHE A 155 -10.93 7.71 9.25
N MET A 156 -10.63 7.64 7.95
CA MET A 156 -11.53 7.03 6.96
C MET A 156 -11.73 5.54 7.21
N PHE A 157 -10.70 4.85 7.70
CA PHE A 157 -10.80 3.46 8.13
C PHE A 157 -11.77 3.33 9.32
N LEU A 158 -11.65 4.19 10.33
CA LEU A 158 -12.56 4.22 11.48
C LEU A 158 -14.01 4.49 11.06
N CYS A 159 -14.25 5.47 10.18
CA CYS A 159 -15.59 5.70 9.63
C CYS A 159 -16.12 4.45 8.89
N THR A 160 -15.27 3.77 8.11
CA THR A 160 -15.66 2.54 7.41
C THR A 160 -15.94 1.40 8.40
N ALA A 161 -15.20 1.33 9.52
CA ALA A 161 -15.42 0.36 10.57
C ALA A 161 -16.75 0.58 11.30
N LEU A 162 -17.10 1.83 11.63
CA LEU A 162 -18.28 2.19 12.43
C LEU A 162 -19.61 2.16 11.66
N TYR A 163 -19.64 2.54 10.38
CA TYR A 163 -20.90 2.80 9.66
C TYR A 163 -21.42 1.65 8.79
N PHE A 164 -20.63 0.60 8.54
CA PHE A 164 -21.03 -0.51 7.66
C PHE A 164 -21.32 -1.80 8.45
N HIS A 165 -22.20 -2.66 7.98
CA HIS A 165 -22.77 -3.74 8.81
C HIS A 165 -21.91 -5.02 8.88
N ASP A 166 -21.16 -5.38 7.84
CA ASP A 166 -20.41 -6.64 7.81
C ASP A 166 -19.00 -6.51 8.42
N PHE A 167 -18.86 -6.91 9.68
CA PHE A 167 -17.58 -6.85 10.40
C PHE A 167 -16.52 -7.82 9.84
N SER A 168 -16.92 -9.05 9.49
CA SER A 168 -16.01 -10.10 9.00
C SER A 168 -15.36 -9.73 7.66
N GLN A 169 -16.13 -9.20 6.72
CA GLN A 169 -15.63 -8.73 5.42
C GLN A 169 -14.58 -7.61 5.55
N LYS A 170 -14.75 -6.73 6.54
CA LYS A 170 -13.76 -5.69 6.87
C LYS A 170 -12.51 -6.25 7.50
N LEU A 171 -12.67 -7.16 8.48
CA LEU A 171 -11.56 -7.78 9.18
C LEU A 171 -10.64 -8.51 8.21
N ILE A 172 -11.18 -9.27 7.27
CA ILE A 172 -10.40 -9.95 6.23
C ILE A 172 -9.64 -8.95 5.37
N GLY A 173 -10.29 -7.85 4.95
CA GLY A 173 -9.63 -6.78 4.20
C GLY A 173 -8.41 -6.21 4.95
N VAL A 174 -8.56 -5.93 6.25
CA VAL A 174 -7.45 -5.44 7.10
C VAL A 174 -6.35 -6.48 7.22
N VAL A 175 -6.67 -7.74 7.49
CA VAL A 175 -5.69 -8.82 7.62
C VAL A 175 -4.87 -8.98 6.34
N ILE A 176 -5.52 -8.88 5.17
CA ILE A 176 -4.82 -8.92 3.87
C ILE A 176 -3.93 -7.69 3.68
N GLY A 177 -4.38 -6.50 4.11
CA GLY A 177 -3.57 -5.27 4.03
C GLY A 177 -2.32 -5.35 4.90
N LEU A 178 -2.48 -5.79 6.15
CA LEU A 178 -1.38 -6.00 7.09
C LEU A 178 -0.45 -7.12 6.65
N SER A 179 -0.97 -8.22 6.12
CA SER A 179 -0.12 -9.33 5.64
C SER A 179 0.69 -8.92 4.41
N ALA A 180 0.12 -8.14 3.48
CA ALA A 180 0.84 -7.61 2.33
C ALA A 180 1.97 -6.66 2.75
N TRP A 181 1.71 -5.77 3.71
CA TRP A 181 2.74 -4.92 4.31
C TRP A 181 3.82 -5.75 5.01
N TYR A 182 3.43 -6.72 5.83
CA TYR A 182 4.38 -7.55 6.58
C TYR A 182 5.26 -8.38 5.64
N GLY A 183 4.66 -9.01 4.62
CA GLY A 183 5.39 -9.79 3.61
C GLY A 183 6.39 -8.95 2.83
N THR A 184 6.05 -7.70 2.51
CA THR A 184 6.97 -6.78 1.83
C THR A 184 8.02 -6.25 2.79
N TYR A 185 7.66 -5.42 3.76
CA TYR A 185 8.58 -4.69 4.62
C TYR A 185 9.28 -5.56 5.68
N ARG A 186 8.67 -6.63 6.18
CA ARG A 186 9.27 -7.44 7.26
C ARG A 186 9.93 -8.72 6.78
N VAL A 187 9.70 -9.14 5.53
CA VAL A 187 10.26 -10.40 4.99
C VAL A 187 11.05 -10.16 3.70
N TRP A 188 10.41 -9.66 2.64
CA TRP A 188 11.04 -9.61 1.32
C TRP A 188 12.04 -8.46 1.20
N TYR A 189 11.73 -7.28 1.73
CA TYR A 189 12.56 -6.08 1.61
C TYR A 189 13.90 -6.18 2.36
N LEU A 190 14.06 -7.21 3.20
CA LEU A 190 15.32 -7.59 3.83
C LEU A 190 16.27 -8.32 2.87
N LYS A 191 15.79 -8.80 1.72
CA LYS A 191 16.57 -9.62 0.76
C LYS A 191 17.26 -8.78 -0.31
N PRO A 192 18.40 -9.23 -0.86
CA PRO A 192 19.20 -8.45 -1.82
C PRO A 192 18.58 -8.26 -3.20
N ILE A 193 17.48 -8.95 -3.53
CA ILE A 193 16.77 -8.82 -4.82
C ILE A 193 15.58 -7.81 -4.72
N SER A 194 15.25 -7.35 -3.52
CA SER A 194 14.09 -6.48 -3.27
C SER A 194 14.40 -4.98 -3.46
N PRO A 195 13.38 -4.10 -3.48
CA PRO A 195 13.54 -2.65 -3.35
C PRO A 195 14.33 -2.18 -2.11
N GLY A 196 14.52 -3.07 -1.13
CA GLY A 196 15.23 -2.79 0.13
C GLY A 196 14.32 -2.19 1.19
N LEU A 197 14.88 -1.81 2.34
CA LEU A 197 14.19 -1.05 3.37
C LEU A 197 14.54 0.44 3.37
N PRO A 198 13.63 1.30 3.84
CA PRO A 198 13.98 2.60 4.36
C PRO A 198 14.78 2.36 5.66
N LEU A 199 16.13 2.44 5.60
CA LEU A 199 17.02 2.29 6.76
C LEU A 199 16.64 3.32 7.84
N PRO A 200 16.59 3.01 9.16
CA PRO A 200 17.72 2.41 9.90
C PRO A 200 17.37 1.32 10.93
N ASN A 201 16.32 0.52 10.79
CA ASN A 201 16.04 -0.57 11.75
C ASN A 201 16.68 -1.90 11.34
N VAL A 202 18.01 -1.97 11.42
CA VAL A 202 18.67 -3.25 11.70
C VAL A 202 18.73 -3.37 13.23
N PRO A 203 17.94 -4.25 13.88
CA PRO A 203 18.18 -4.52 15.29
C PRO A 203 19.64 -4.99 15.44
N LEU A 204 20.34 -4.39 16.41
CA LEU A 204 21.77 -4.54 16.69
C LEU A 204 22.29 -5.99 16.75
N SER A 205 21.40 -6.99 16.81
CA SER A 205 21.72 -8.41 16.78
C SER A 205 22.33 -8.89 15.44
N SER A 206 22.04 -8.24 14.31
CA SER A 206 22.55 -8.67 12.98
C SER A 206 24.02 -8.29 12.71
N LYS A 207 24.60 -7.35 13.46
CA LYS A 207 26.02 -6.98 13.30
C LYS A 207 26.99 -8.11 13.70
N LYS A 208 26.54 -9.14 14.42
CA LYS A 208 27.42 -10.21 14.92
C LYS A 208 27.78 -11.30 13.90
N TYR A 209 27.09 -11.39 12.76
CA TYR A 209 27.36 -12.43 11.75
C TYR A 209 28.11 -11.95 10.51
N SER A 210 28.31 -10.65 10.32
CA SER A 210 28.96 -10.13 9.11
C SER A 210 30.46 -9.85 9.23
N TYR A 211 31.06 -10.08 10.41
CA TYR A 211 32.52 -9.98 10.63
C TYR A 211 33.19 -11.35 10.85
N SER A 212 32.46 -12.45 10.64
CA SER A 212 33.02 -13.80 10.64
C SER A 212 32.70 -14.47 9.31
N ARG A 213 33.33 -13.97 8.25
CA ARG A 213 33.70 -14.76 7.09
C ARG A 213 34.77 -14.04 6.28
#